data_AF-A0A2U8P980-F1
#
_entry.id   AF-A0A2U8P980-F1
#
_cell.length_a   1.000
_cell.length_b   1.000
_cell.length_c   1.000
_cell.angle_alpha   90.00
_cell.angle_beta   90.00
_cell.angle_gamma   90.00
#
_symmetry.space_group_name_H-M   'P 1'
#
loop_
_entity.id
_entity.type
_entity.pdbx_description
1 polymer ?
#
loop_
_entity_poly.entity_id
_entity_poly.type
_entity_poly.pdbx_seq_one_letter_code
_entity_poly.pdbx_strand_id
1 'polypeptide(L)'
;MNLPFVHALTLQRPNEINALAFCCDIVKSEFSGIVYHANYLRYMERGRTNHLRLMGAEQQALFDQVETEGAGFAFVVRSMHLDFLKPARMDDVLDVVTWPVAVKGASIMLAQEVRRGEEVLVKAEVRVAFISGGRAQPIPKSIRALMKADLIS
;
A
#
# COMPACT_ATOMS: atom_id res chain seq x y z
N MET A 1 28.15 -15.37 -16.28
CA MET A 1 27.33 -14.34 -16.96
C MET A 1 25.97 -14.94 -17.29
N ASN A 2 24.98 -14.74 -16.42
CA ASN A 2 23.56 -14.55 -16.75
C ASN A 2 22.76 -14.56 -15.44
N LEU A 3 22.11 -13.43 -15.13
CA LEU A 3 21.05 -13.32 -14.13
C LEU A 3 19.73 -13.68 -14.81
N PRO A 4 18.89 -14.52 -14.19
CA PRO A 4 17.45 -14.49 -14.42
C PRO A 4 16.78 -14.08 -13.10
N PHE A 5 16.69 -12.78 -12.82
CA PHE A 5 15.81 -12.25 -11.78
C PHE A 5 14.65 -11.52 -12.44
N VAL A 6 13.81 -12.30 -13.13
CA VAL A 6 12.49 -11.86 -13.56
C VAL A 6 11.57 -13.09 -13.48
N HIS A 7 10.39 -12.91 -12.88
CA HIS A 7 9.30 -13.88 -12.66
C HIS A 7 9.35 -14.78 -11.41
N ALA A 8 8.63 -14.35 -10.39
CA ALA A 8 7.65 -15.21 -9.70
C ALA A 8 6.53 -14.33 -9.12
N LEU A 9 5.54 -14.03 -9.97
CA LEU A 9 4.18 -13.71 -9.55
C LEU A 9 3.57 -15.00 -9.02
N THR A 10 3.61 -15.23 -7.71
CA THR A 10 2.84 -16.31 -7.08
C THR A 10 1.48 -15.78 -6.64
N LEU A 11 0.46 -16.12 -7.43
CA LEU A 11 -0.92 -16.29 -6.99
C LEU A 11 -0.97 -17.30 -5.83
N GLN A 12 -1.39 -16.92 -4.61
CA GLN A 12 -2.08 -17.86 -3.70
C GLN A 12 -2.73 -17.23 -2.45
N ARG A 13 -4.08 -17.24 -2.47
CA ARG A 13 -5.04 -17.44 -1.35
C ARG A 13 -5.30 -16.34 -0.30
N PRO A 14 -6.53 -16.29 0.28
CA PRO A 14 -7.14 -15.08 0.87
C PRO A 14 -6.70 -14.72 2.29
N ASN A 15 -5.62 -15.28 2.83
CA ASN A 15 -5.32 -15.15 4.26
C ASN A 15 -3.84 -14.94 4.62
N GLU A 16 -2.98 -14.68 3.64
CA GLU A 16 -1.60 -14.26 3.90
C GLU A 16 -1.50 -12.77 3.59
N ILE A 17 -1.10 -12.02 4.61
CA ILE A 17 -1.01 -10.57 4.60
C ILE A 17 -0.22 -10.15 3.37
N ASN A 18 -0.82 -9.30 2.51
CA ASN A 18 -0.25 -8.83 1.24
C ASN A 18 1.10 -8.13 1.46
N ALA A 19 2.17 -8.91 1.56
CA ALA A 19 3.54 -8.46 1.75
C ALA A 19 4.16 -8.29 0.37
N LEU A 20 4.42 -7.05 -0.01
CA LEU A 20 5.31 -6.80 -1.15
C LEU A 20 6.73 -6.75 -0.64
N ALA A 21 7.51 -7.74 -1.04
CA ALA A 21 8.95 -7.69 -0.95
C ALA A 21 9.49 -6.63 -1.92
N PHE A 22 9.95 -5.51 -1.36
CA PHE A 22 10.78 -4.55 -2.06
C PHE A 22 12.23 -4.82 -1.68
N CYS A 23 13.00 -5.39 -2.61
CA CYS A 23 14.45 -5.33 -2.51
C CYS A 23 14.84 -3.85 -2.52
N CYS A 24 15.37 -3.36 -1.40
CA CYS A 24 15.74 -1.96 -1.30
C CYS A 24 17.09 -1.76 -2.00
N ASP A 25 17.07 -1.60 -3.31
CA ASP A 25 18.18 -0.95 -4.01
C ASP A 25 18.11 0.55 -3.66
N ILE A 26 18.55 0.88 -2.45
CA ILE A 26 18.48 2.24 -1.92
C ILE A 26 19.31 3.16 -2.83
N VAL A 27 18.65 4.17 -3.38
CA VAL A 27 19.31 5.41 -3.77
C VAL A 27 20.03 5.96 -2.53
N LYS A 28 21.34 5.77 -2.53
CA LYS A 28 22.39 6.28 -1.62
C LYS A 28 21.90 7.34 -0.62
N SER A 29 21.79 6.97 0.66
CA SER A 29 21.81 7.95 1.76
C SER A 29 23.25 8.45 1.90
N GLU A 30 23.50 9.71 1.57
CA GLU A 30 24.88 10.21 1.47
C GLU A 30 25.57 10.48 2.81
N PHE A 31 24.90 10.36 3.97
CA PHE A 31 25.50 10.87 5.22
C PHE A 31 25.31 10.09 6.53
N SER A 32 24.46 9.06 6.65
CA SER A 32 24.21 8.42 7.97
C SER A 32 24.25 6.90 8.03
N GLY A 33 24.44 6.20 6.89
CA GLY A 33 24.42 4.73 6.84
C GLY A 33 23.06 4.09 7.14
N ILE A 34 22.00 4.90 7.34
CA ILE A 34 20.62 4.46 7.55
C ILE A 34 19.67 5.13 6.56
N VAL A 35 18.53 4.48 6.32
CA VAL A 35 17.46 4.99 5.47
C VAL A 35 16.84 6.25 6.09
N TYR A 36 16.74 7.32 5.29
CA TYR A 36 16.09 8.56 5.70
C TYR A 36 14.60 8.35 5.97
N HIS A 37 14.08 8.89 7.07
CA HIS A 37 12.71 8.63 7.55
C HIS A 37 11.62 8.92 6.50
N ALA A 38 11.80 9.93 5.64
CA ALA A 38 10.82 10.25 4.60
C ALA A 38 10.77 9.21 3.47
N ASN A 39 11.82 8.41 3.26
CA ASN A 39 11.82 7.37 2.22
C ASN A 39 10.82 6.26 2.53
N TYR A 40 10.54 5.98 3.81
CA TYR A 40 9.53 5.01 4.20
C TYR A 40 8.13 5.40 3.68
N LEU A 41 7.81 6.69 3.55
CA LEU A 41 6.55 7.14 2.95
C LEU A 41 6.42 6.70 1.48
N ARG A 42 7.53 6.74 0.72
CA ARG A 42 7.57 6.32 -0.68
C ARG A 42 7.35 4.81 -0.81
N TYR A 43 8.00 4.03 0.05
CA TYR A 43 7.82 2.57 0.08
C TYR A 43 6.38 2.21 0.46
N MET A 44 5.84 2.85 1.50
CA MET A 44 4.47 2.64 1.94
C MET A 44 3.43 3.07 0.90
N GLU A 45 3.66 4.15 0.14
CA GLU A 45 2.78 4.55 -0.96
C GLU A 45 2.69 3.48 -2.05
N ARG A 46 3.83 2.88 -2.40
CA ARG A 46 3.91 1.78 -3.35
C ARG A 46 3.13 0.56 -2.86
N GLY A 47 3.26 0.22 -1.57
CA GLY A 47 2.47 -0.82 -0.91
C GLY A 47 0.95 -0.56 -1.00
N ARG A 48 0.51 0.66 -0.67
CA ARG A 48 -0.92 1.04 -0.76
C ARG A 48 -1.45 0.97 -2.19
N THR A 49 -0.69 1.49 -3.15
CA THR A 49 -1.07 1.48 -4.57
C THR A 49 -1.24 0.06 -5.07
N ASN A 50 -0.34 -0.84 -4.69
CA ASN A 50 -0.43 -2.23 -5.10
C ASN A 50 -1.60 -2.96 -4.41
N HIS A 51 -1.81 -2.74 -3.12
CA HIS A 51 -2.97 -3.32 -2.41
C HIS A 51 -4.29 -2.88 -3.05
N LEU A 52 -4.45 -1.57 -3.33
CA LEU A 52 -5.60 -1.05 -4.05
C LEU A 52 -5.72 -1.61 -5.47
N ARG A 53 -4.60 -1.81 -6.18
CA ARG A 53 -4.58 -2.42 -7.51
C ARG A 53 -4.99 -3.89 -7.47
N LEU A 54 -4.53 -4.68 -6.50
CA LEU A 54 -4.91 -6.09 -6.38
C LEU A 54 -6.40 -6.22 -6.10
N MET A 55 -6.96 -5.39 -5.22
CA MET A 55 -8.41 -5.32 -5.01
C MET A 55 -9.17 -4.81 -6.25
N GLY A 56 -8.56 -3.89 -7.01
CA GLY A 56 -9.14 -3.25 -8.19
C GLY A 56 -9.01 -4.05 -9.50
N ALA A 57 -8.03 -4.96 -9.59
CA ALA A 57 -7.80 -5.81 -10.76
C ALA A 57 -8.96 -6.79 -10.98
N GLU A 58 -9.70 -7.14 -9.92
CA GLU A 58 -10.93 -7.93 -10.03
C GLU A 58 -12.12 -7.11 -10.58
N GLN A 59 -11.98 -5.79 -10.72
CA GLN A 59 -13.04 -4.89 -11.18
C GLN A 59 -12.54 -3.80 -12.16
N GLN A 60 -11.78 -4.19 -13.20
CA GLN A 60 -11.45 -3.30 -14.33
C GLN A 60 -12.68 -2.53 -14.85
N ALA A 61 -13.84 -3.21 -14.91
CA ALA A 61 -15.11 -2.59 -15.31
C ALA A 61 -15.55 -1.40 -14.43
N LEU A 62 -15.14 -1.33 -13.16
CA LEU A 62 -15.49 -0.22 -12.27
C LEU A 62 -14.55 0.98 -12.46
N PHE A 63 -13.29 0.74 -12.84
CA PHE A 63 -12.39 1.80 -13.28
C PHE A 63 -12.90 2.39 -14.60
N ASP A 64 -13.30 1.52 -15.55
CA ASP A 64 -13.84 1.92 -16.85
C ASP A 64 -15.15 2.71 -16.73
N GLN A 65 -16.06 2.29 -15.84
CA GLN A 65 -17.33 3.00 -15.59
C GLN A 65 -17.11 4.40 -15.03
N VAL A 66 -16.15 4.58 -14.11
CA VAL A 66 -15.86 5.90 -13.53
C VAL A 66 -15.04 6.77 -14.48
N GLU A 67 -14.20 6.18 -15.34
CA GLU A 67 -13.56 6.90 -16.46
C GLU A 67 -14.58 7.41 -17.48
N THR A 68 -15.62 6.62 -17.77
CA THR A 68 -16.69 6.99 -18.70
C THR A 68 -17.53 8.17 -18.20
N GLU A 69 -17.67 8.34 -16.88
CA GLU A 69 -18.37 9.48 -16.26
C GLU A 69 -17.50 10.77 -16.17
N GLY A 70 -16.27 10.76 -16.70
CA GLY A 70 -15.41 11.94 -16.88
C GLY A 70 -14.81 12.53 -15.59
N ALA A 71 -15.26 12.06 -14.43
CA ALA A 71 -14.77 12.47 -13.13
C ALA A 71 -13.83 11.41 -12.56
N GLY A 72 -12.58 11.43 -13.03
CA GLY A 72 -11.53 10.55 -12.50
C GLY A 72 -11.51 10.51 -10.97
N PHE A 73 -11.29 9.32 -10.41
CA PHE A 73 -11.27 9.11 -8.98
C PHE A 73 -9.86 8.86 -8.46
N ALA A 74 -9.64 9.15 -7.18
CA ALA A 74 -8.37 8.93 -6.51
C ALA A 74 -8.58 8.56 -5.03
N PHE A 75 -7.66 7.75 -4.51
CA PHE A 75 -7.49 7.57 -3.07
C PHE A 75 -6.41 8.52 -2.57
N VAL A 76 -6.79 9.48 -1.74
CA VAL A 76 -5.89 10.52 -1.24
C VAL A 76 -5.66 10.35 0.25
N VAL A 77 -4.39 10.41 0.68
CA VAL A 77 -4.02 10.37 2.09
C VAL A 77 -4.51 11.65 2.79
N ARG A 78 -5.29 11.48 3.86
CA ARG A 78 -5.83 12.58 4.69
C ARG A 78 -5.07 12.76 6.00
N SER A 79 -4.55 11.68 6.56
CA SER A 79 -3.70 11.70 7.74
C SER A 79 -2.90 10.41 7.80
N MET A 80 -1.71 10.50 8.40
CA MET A 80 -0.84 9.36 8.62
C MET A 80 -0.15 9.51 9.97
N HIS A 81 -0.13 8.44 10.76
CA HIS A 81 0.65 8.32 11.98
C HIS A 81 1.74 7.27 11.75
N LEU A 82 2.97 7.54 12.19
CA LEU A 82 4.11 6.67 11.96
C LEU A 82 4.92 6.50 13.25
N ASP A 83 5.26 5.25 13.54
CA ASP A 83 6.23 4.88 14.57
C ASP A 83 7.48 4.30 13.91
N PHE A 84 8.62 4.97 14.11
CA PHE A 84 9.92 4.51 13.64
C PHE A 84 10.60 3.71 14.76
N LEU A 85 10.49 2.38 14.69
CA LEU A 85 10.97 1.48 15.74
C LEU A 85 12.46 1.18 15.60
N LYS A 86 12.91 0.89 14.38
CA LYS A 86 14.28 0.49 14.07
C LYS A 86 14.70 1.00 12.69
N PRO A 87 15.97 1.36 12.47
CA PRO A 87 16.44 1.82 11.18
C PRO A 87 16.77 0.65 10.23
N ALA A 88 16.40 0.79 8.96
CA ALA A 88 16.97 0.04 7.85
C ALA A 88 18.33 0.62 7.43
N ARG A 89 19.20 -0.23 6.89
CA ARG A 89 20.53 0.08 6.36
C ARG A 89 20.62 -0.21 4.86
N MET A 90 21.77 0.13 4.26
CA MET A 90 22.07 -0.26 2.88
C MET A 90 21.96 -1.79 2.73
N ASP A 91 21.47 -2.24 1.57
CA ASP A 91 21.28 -3.65 1.19
C ASP A 91 20.24 -4.43 2.02
N ASP A 92 19.52 -3.79 2.95
CA ASP A 92 18.37 -4.42 3.61
C ASP A 92 17.24 -4.64 2.59
N VAL A 93 16.71 -5.87 2.55
CA VAL A 93 15.47 -6.19 1.82
C VAL A 93 14.29 -5.84 2.72
N LEU A 94 13.35 -5.04 2.21
CA LEU A 94 12.24 -4.51 2.98
C LEU A 94 10.90 -5.00 2.44
N ASP A 95 10.10 -5.60 3.31
CA ASP A 95 8.72 -5.95 3.00
C ASP A 95 7.80 -4.82 3.43
N VAL A 96 6.95 -4.35 2.52
CA VAL A 96 5.87 -3.42 2.83
C VAL A 96 4.57 -4.20 2.87
N VAL A 97 4.03 -4.34 4.07
CA VAL A 97 2.81 -5.07 4.34
C VAL A 97 1.68 -4.06 4.55
N THR A 98 0.56 -4.23 3.86
CA THR A 98 -0.56 -3.27 3.90
C THR A 98 -1.89 -4.00 4.00
N TRP A 99 -2.75 -3.57 4.93
CA TRP A 99 -4.08 -4.15 5.11
C TRP A 99 -5.07 -3.11 5.62
N PRO A 100 -6.38 -3.27 5.36
CA PRO A 100 -7.40 -2.40 5.92
C PRO A 100 -7.69 -2.77 7.38
N VAL A 101 -7.87 -1.75 8.22
CA VAL A 101 -8.29 -1.91 9.63
C VAL A 101 -9.69 -1.38 9.88
N ALA A 102 -10.18 -0.45 9.06
CA ALA A 102 -11.56 -0.02 9.11
C ALA A 102 -12.01 0.60 7.78
N VAL A 103 -13.24 0.31 7.36
CA VAL A 103 -13.86 0.93 6.18
C VAL A 103 -15.04 1.79 6.62
N LYS A 104 -14.93 3.11 6.44
CA LYS A 104 -15.99 4.09 6.73
C LYS A 104 -16.70 4.51 5.44
N GLY A 105 -17.64 5.47 5.54
CA GLY A 105 -18.45 5.91 4.40
C GLY A 105 -17.64 6.43 3.21
N ALA A 106 -16.71 7.36 3.44
CA ALA A 106 -15.91 8.02 2.40
C ALA A 106 -14.40 7.83 2.57
N SER A 107 -13.98 6.97 3.51
CA SER A 107 -12.57 6.80 3.88
C SER A 107 -12.27 5.41 4.39
N ILE A 108 -11.04 4.96 4.18
CA ILE A 108 -10.49 3.71 4.72
C ILE A 108 -9.34 4.04 5.67
N MET A 109 -9.28 3.32 6.78
CA MET A 109 -8.11 3.23 7.62
C MET A 109 -7.32 2.00 7.19
N LEU A 110 -6.06 2.20 6.83
CA LEU A 110 -5.10 1.18 6.50
C LEU A 110 -4.05 1.11 7.60
N ALA A 111 -3.61 -0.08 7.97
CA ALA A 111 -2.37 -0.27 8.69
C ALA A 111 -1.29 -0.73 7.71
N GLN A 112 -0.06 -0.29 7.97
CA GLN A 112 1.11 -0.67 7.22
C GLN A 112 2.27 -0.98 8.14
N GLU A 113 3.07 -1.95 7.72
CA GLU A 113 4.35 -2.24 8.34
C GLU A 113 5.43 -2.29 7.27
N VAL A 114 6.58 -1.69 7.59
CA VAL A 114 7.82 -1.90 6.86
C VAL A 114 8.67 -2.85 7.69
N ARG A 115 8.98 -4.02 7.13
CA ARG A 115 9.68 -5.11 7.81
C ARG A 115 10.99 -5.43 7.13
N ARG A 116 11.93 -6.01 7.89
CA ARG A 116 13.11 -6.70 7.39
C ARG A 116 13.03 -8.14 7.88
N GLY A 117 12.62 -9.05 7.00
CA GLY A 117 12.20 -10.40 7.42
C GLY A 117 11.05 -10.31 8.42
N GLU A 118 11.21 -10.92 9.59
CA GLU A 118 10.19 -10.90 10.65
C GLU A 118 10.21 -9.63 11.51
N GLU A 119 11.25 -8.78 11.36
CA GLU A 119 11.41 -7.61 12.21
C GLU A 119 10.66 -6.40 11.67
N VAL A 120 9.75 -5.84 12.49
CA VAL A 120 9.06 -4.58 12.15
C VAL A 120 9.95 -3.38 12.43
N LEU A 121 10.24 -2.61 11.39
CA LEU A 121 11.07 -1.40 11.45
C LEU A 121 10.23 -0.13 11.60
N VAL A 122 9.13 -0.06 10.86
CA VAL A 122 8.21 1.08 10.88
C VAL A 122 6.77 0.58 10.89
N LYS A 123 5.94 1.17 11.74
CA LYS A 123 4.49 0.99 11.71
C LYS A 123 3.82 2.27 11.24
N ALA A 124 2.71 2.14 10.53
CA ALA A 124 1.91 3.29 10.16
C ALA A 124 0.42 3.00 10.17
N GLU A 125 -0.35 4.00 10.60
CA GLU A 125 -1.79 4.07 10.38
C GLU A 125 -2.09 5.17 9.38
N VAL A 126 -2.78 4.83 8.30
CA VAL A 126 -3.04 5.72 7.17
C VAL A 126 -4.54 5.84 6.95
N ARG A 127 -5.04 7.07 6.96
CA ARG A 127 -6.41 7.36 6.54
C ARG A 127 -6.40 7.85 5.10
N VAL A 128 -7.05 7.10 4.21
CA VAL A 128 -7.26 7.48 2.81
C VAL A 128 -8.72 7.82 2.56
N ALA A 129 -8.97 8.88 1.79
CA ALA A 129 -10.29 9.30 1.36
C ALA A 129 -10.49 8.99 -0.13
N PHE A 130 -11.72 8.61 -0.48
CA PHE A 130 -12.12 8.48 -1.88
C PHE A 130 -12.55 9.84 -2.41
N ILE A 131 -11.88 10.29 -3.46
CA ILE A 131 -12.14 11.55 -4.16
C ILE A 131 -12.64 11.21 -5.56
N SER A 132 -13.72 11.85 -6.00
CA SER A 132 -14.19 11.83 -7.39
C SER A 132 -14.73 13.22 -7.74
N GLY A 133 -14.45 13.68 -8.97
CA GLY A 133 -14.83 15.04 -9.40
C GLY A 133 -14.23 16.15 -8.51
N GLY A 134 -13.02 15.93 -8.00
CA GLY A 134 -12.28 16.87 -7.15
C GLY A 134 -12.77 16.99 -5.70
N ARG A 135 -13.78 16.22 -5.27
CA ARG A 135 -14.33 16.27 -3.90
C ARG A 135 -14.43 14.89 -3.26
N ALA A 136 -14.41 14.86 -1.93
CA ALA A 136 -14.63 13.62 -1.18
C ALA A 136 -16.03 13.07 -1.45
N GLN A 137 -16.11 11.78 -1.74
CA GLN A 137 -17.35 11.06 -2.03
C GLN A 137 -17.42 9.76 -1.24
N PRO A 138 -18.63 9.24 -0.96
CA PRO A 138 -18.77 7.91 -0.41
C PRO A 138 -18.09 6.88 -1.32
N ILE A 139 -17.38 5.93 -0.71
CA ILE A 139 -16.78 4.81 -1.45
C ILE A 139 -17.92 4.00 -2.08
N PRO A 140 -17.87 3.71 -3.40
CA PRO A 140 -18.84 2.86 -4.09
C PRO A 140 -19.08 1.54 -3.36
N LYS A 141 -20.33 1.04 -3.39
CA LYS A 141 -20.72 -0.15 -2.62
C LYS A 141 -19.89 -1.39 -2.99
N SER A 142 -19.54 -1.57 -4.26
CA SER A 142 -18.69 -2.65 -4.76
C SER A 142 -17.29 -2.62 -4.12
N ILE A 143 -16.59 -1.49 -4.22
CA ILE A 143 -15.27 -1.28 -3.61
C ILE A 143 -15.35 -1.45 -2.09
N ARG A 144 -16.39 -0.89 -1.46
CA ARG A 144 -16.59 -0.99 -0.02
C ARG A 144 -16.77 -2.44 0.43
N ALA A 145 -17.45 -3.27 -0.35
CA ALA A 145 -17.65 -4.69 -0.04
C ALA A 145 -16.32 -5.45 -0.10
N LEU A 146 -15.51 -5.23 -1.15
CA LEU A 146 -14.17 -5.82 -1.28
C LEU A 146 -13.27 -5.44 -0.11
N MET A 147 -13.19 -4.14 0.19
CA MET A 147 -12.36 -3.66 1.31
C MET A 147 -12.83 -4.15 2.68
N LYS A 148 -14.11 -4.51 2.81
CA LYS A 148 -14.64 -5.14 4.03
C LYS A 148 -14.32 -6.63 4.10
N ALA A 149 -14.24 -7.32 2.97
CA ALA A 149 -13.82 -8.73 2.92
C ALA A 149 -12.34 -8.87 3.30
N ASP A 150 -11.53 -7.86 2.97
CA ASP A 150 -10.10 -7.80 3.31
C ASP A 150 -9.80 -7.28 4.73
N LEU A 151 -10.82 -6.87 5.50
CA LEU A 151 -10.62 -6.58 6.93
C LEU A 151 -10.17 -7.87 7.60
N ILE A 152 -8.99 -7.84 8.23
CA ILE A 152 -8.40 -9.02 8.91
C ILE A 152 -9.48 -9.72 9.72
N SER A 153 -9.76 -10.97 9.33
CA SER A 153 -10.60 -11.91 10.06
C SER A 153 -9.80 -12.67 11.11
#